data_AF-A0A379RZP5-F1
#
_entry.id   AF-A0A379RZP5-F1
#
_cell.length_a   1.000
_cell.length_b   1.000
_cell.length_c   1.000
_cell.angle_alpha   90.00
_cell.angle_beta   90.00
_cell.angle_gamma   90.00
#
_symmetry.space_group_name_H-M   'P 1'
#
loop_
_entity.id
_entity.type
_entity.pdbx_description
1 polymer ?
#
loop_
_entity_poly.entity_id
_entity_poly.type
_entity_poly.pdbx_seq_one_letter_code
_entity_poly.pdbx_strand_id
1 'polypeptide(L)'
;MTSISTLGAIAALVVAIVLILRRVSPAYGMMAGALVGGLIGGADLLQTVSLMVSGAQGIVNAVLRILAAGVLAGVLIESGAANTIAETVVRKVGETRALLALAIATLCLTAVGVFIDVAGDYRRADCAVDCA
;
A
#
# COMPACT_ATOMS: atom_id res chain seq x y z
N MET A 1 -16.05 6.30 -26.30
CA MET A 1 -15.89 5.56 -25.04
C MET A 1 -15.91 4.09 -25.40
N THR A 2 -14.76 3.43 -25.36
CA THR A 2 -14.64 2.01 -25.65
C THR A 2 -14.83 1.24 -24.35
N SER A 3 -15.99 0.61 -24.23
CA SER A 3 -16.36 -0.16 -23.06
C SER A 3 -15.55 -1.45 -23.03
N ILE A 4 -14.83 -1.68 -21.93
CA ILE A 4 -14.20 -2.97 -21.69
C ILE A 4 -15.32 -4.00 -21.49
N SER A 5 -15.28 -5.10 -22.25
CA SER A 5 -16.25 -6.19 -22.09
C SER A 5 -16.18 -6.78 -20.68
N THR A 6 -17.33 -7.11 -20.10
CA THR A 6 -17.44 -7.77 -18.78
C THR A 6 -16.65 -9.09 -18.73
N LEU A 7 -16.55 -9.79 -19.87
CA LEU A 7 -15.70 -10.98 -20.02
C LEU A 7 -14.21 -10.66 -19.83
N GLY A 8 -13.74 -9.52 -20.35
CA GLY A 8 -12.36 -9.07 -20.16
C GLY A 8 -12.06 -8.74 -18.70
N ALA A 9 -13.00 -8.12 -17.99
CA ALA A 9 -12.84 -7.81 -16.56
C ALA A 9 -12.78 -9.07 -15.68
N ILE A 10 -13.62 -10.07 -15.95
CA ILE A 10 -13.60 -11.35 -15.23
C ILE A 10 -12.28 -12.09 -15.52
N ALA A 11 -11.83 -12.10 -16.78
CA ALA A 11 -10.54 -12.69 -17.14
C ALA A 11 -9.37 -11.98 -16.44
N ALA A 12 -9.38 -10.64 -16.38
CA ALA A 12 -8.38 -9.85 -15.66
C ALA A 12 -8.27 -10.27 -14.19
N LEU A 13 -9.43 -10.43 -13.53
CA LEU A 13 -9.52 -10.79 -12.12
C LEU A 13 -8.96 -12.21 -11.88
N VAL A 14 -9.34 -13.18 -12.71
CA VAL A 14 -8.85 -14.56 -12.59
C VAL A 14 -7.33 -14.61 -12.80
N VAL A 15 -6.82 -13.94 -13.84
CA VAL A 15 -5.38 -13.90 -14.14
C VAL A 15 -4.61 -13.25 -12.99
N ALA A 16 -5.08 -12.12 -12.47
CA ALA A 16 -4.43 -11.44 -11.34
C ALA A 16 -4.38 -12.31 -10.08
N ILE A 17 -5.48 -12.98 -9.72
CA ILE A 17 -5.54 -13.86 -8.55
C ILE A 17 -4.59 -15.05 -8.72
N VAL A 18 -4.60 -15.69 -9.89
CA VAL A 18 -3.72 -16.84 -10.17
C VAL A 18 -2.25 -16.44 -10.08
N LEU A 19 -1.87 -15.26 -10.59
CA LEU A 19 -0.51 -14.73 -10.50
C LEU A 19 -0.08 -14.48 -9.04
N ILE A 20 -0.96 -13.91 -8.21
CA ILE A 20 -0.71 -13.68 -6.78
C ILE A 20 -0.50 -15.02 -6.05
N LEU A 21 -1.34 -16.02 -6.32
CA LEU A 21 -1.21 -17.36 -5.73
C LEU A 21 0.09 -18.06 -6.15
N ARG A 22 0.67 -17.67 -7.29
CA ARG A 22 1.94 -18.20 -7.80
C ARG A 22 3.20 -17.53 -7.24
N ARG A 23 3.10 -16.81 -6.11
CA ARG A 23 4.22 -16.09 -5.43
C ARG A 23 4.81 -14.94 -6.26
N VAL A 24 4.11 -14.43 -7.28
CA VAL A 24 4.52 -13.21 -7.97
C VAL A 24 4.16 -12.00 -7.09
N SER A 25 4.96 -10.92 -7.15
CA SER A 25 4.61 -9.71 -6.39
C SER A 25 3.23 -9.19 -6.84
N PRO A 26 2.35 -8.74 -5.91
CA PRO A 26 1.00 -8.29 -6.24
C PRO A 26 0.97 -7.19 -7.31
N ALA A 27 1.98 -6.31 -7.31
CA ALA A 27 2.11 -5.25 -8.31
C ALA A 27 2.24 -5.81 -9.74
N TYR A 28 3.11 -6.80 -9.96
CA TYR A 28 3.25 -7.41 -11.28
C TYR A 28 2.01 -8.24 -11.66
N GLY A 29 1.39 -8.91 -10.70
CA GLY A 29 0.14 -9.65 -10.92
C GLY A 29 -0.99 -8.75 -11.39
N MET A 30 -1.15 -7.58 -10.76
CA MET A 30 -2.15 -6.58 -11.12
C MET A 30 -1.90 -5.96 -12.50
N MET A 31 -0.64 -5.60 -12.80
CA MET A 31 -0.27 -5.03 -14.11
C MET A 31 -0.49 -6.01 -15.25
N ALA A 32 -0.07 -7.27 -15.09
CA ALA A 32 -0.27 -8.31 -16.09
C ALA A 32 -1.76 -8.66 -16.26
N GLY A 33 -2.51 -8.76 -15.17
CA GLY A 33 -3.96 -9.00 -15.21
C GLY A 33 -4.72 -7.89 -15.94
N ALA A 34 -4.36 -6.63 -15.72
CA ALA A 34 -4.98 -5.49 -16.40
C ALA A 34 -4.64 -5.44 -17.90
N LEU A 35 -3.41 -5.77 -18.29
CA LEU A 35 -3.01 -5.88 -19.70
C LEU A 35 -3.76 -6.99 -20.42
N VAL A 36 -3.78 -8.20 -19.84
CA VAL A 36 -4.48 -9.36 -20.42
C VAL A 36 -5.99 -9.12 -20.46
N GLY A 37 -6.55 -8.53 -19.41
CA GLY A 37 -7.97 -8.16 -19.32
C GLY A 37 -8.40 -7.10 -20.32
N GLY A 38 -7.56 -6.09 -20.58
CA GLY A 38 -7.81 -5.06 -21.58
C GLY A 38 -7.82 -5.62 -23.00
N LEU A 39 -6.84 -6.47 -23.33
CA LEU A 39 -6.73 -7.12 -24.63
C LEU A 39 -7.91 -8.08 -24.89
N ILE A 40 -8.23 -8.96 -23.94
CA ILE A 40 -9.38 -9.88 -24.03
C ILE A 40 -10.70 -9.10 -24.03
N GLY A 41 -10.75 -7.97 -23.34
CA GLY A 41 -11.90 -7.08 -23.28
C GLY A 41 -12.19 -6.29 -24.56
N GLY A 42 -11.38 -6.47 -25.61
CA GLY A 42 -11.55 -5.82 -26.93
C GLY A 42 -10.92 -4.43 -27.04
N ALA A 43 -10.07 -4.03 -26.08
CA ALA A 43 -9.31 -2.79 -26.16
C ALA A 43 -7.95 -3.03 -26.85
N ASP A 44 -7.57 -2.10 -27.72
CA ASP A 44 -6.22 -2.09 -28.31
C ASP A 44 -5.15 -1.86 -27.22
N LEU A 45 -3.90 -2.22 -27.49
CA LEU A 45 -2.79 -2.08 -26.54
C LEU A 45 -2.60 -0.63 -26.11
N LEU A 46 -2.59 0.31 -27.05
CA LEU A 46 -2.47 1.75 -26.76
C LEU A 46 -3.65 2.26 -25.91
N GLN A 47 -4.84 1.75 -26.19
CA GLN A 47 -6.04 2.15 -25.48
C GLN A 47 -6.06 1.58 -24.06
N THR A 48 -5.63 0.34 -23.88
CA THR A 48 -5.50 -0.32 -22.58
C THR A 48 -4.50 0.44 -21.70
N VAL A 49 -3.32 0.78 -22.23
CA VAL A 49 -2.32 1.56 -21.50
C VAL A 49 -2.85 2.96 -21.17
N SER A 50 -3.53 3.63 -22.11
CA SER A 50 -4.16 4.93 -21.86
C SER A 50 -5.19 4.88 -20.72
N LEU A 51 -6.03 3.84 -20.68
CA LEU A 51 -7.00 3.60 -19.61
C LEU A 51 -6.31 3.33 -18.26
N MET A 52 -5.20 2.59 -18.25
CA MET A 52 -4.41 2.37 -17.03
C MET A 52 -3.80 3.69 -16.53
N VAL A 53 -3.27 4.53 -17.42
CA VAL A 53 -2.70 5.84 -17.07
C VAL A 53 -3.80 6.78 -16.57
N SER A 54 -4.94 6.88 -17.25
CA SER A 54 -6.04 7.74 -16.80
C SER A 54 -6.64 7.25 -15.48
N GLY A 55 -6.70 5.94 -15.26
CA GLY A 55 -7.13 5.36 -13.99
C GLY A 55 -6.17 5.65 -12.84
N ALA A 56 -4.86 5.65 -13.12
CA ALA A 56 -3.84 5.94 -12.11
C ALA A 56 -3.78 7.42 -11.69
N GLN A 57 -4.14 8.36 -12.57
CA GLN A 57 -4.01 9.81 -12.32
C GLN A 57 -4.61 10.28 -10.98
N GLY A 58 -5.72 9.68 -10.53
CA GLY A 58 -6.34 10.04 -9.25
C GLY A 58 -5.52 9.63 -8.02
N ILE A 59 -4.68 8.61 -8.13
CA ILE A 59 -3.95 8.00 -7.01
C ILE A 59 -2.47 8.45 -6.98
N VAL A 60 -1.92 8.91 -8.11
CA VAL A 60 -0.51 9.33 -8.21
C VAL A 60 -0.11 10.34 -7.13
N ASN A 61 -0.95 11.33 -6.83
CA ASN A 61 -0.63 12.33 -5.81
C ASN A 61 -0.51 11.73 -4.41
N ALA A 62 -1.38 10.78 -4.06
CA ALA A 62 -1.31 10.05 -2.79
C ALA A 62 -0.04 9.19 -2.73
N VAL A 63 0.32 8.51 -3.81
CA VAL A 63 1.53 7.68 -3.90
C VAL A 63 2.80 8.53 -3.74
N LEU A 64 2.87 9.68 -4.40
CA LEU A 64 4.00 10.61 -4.25
C LEU A 64 4.17 11.05 -2.79
N ARG A 65 3.07 11.32 -2.09
CA ARG A 65 3.09 11.67 -0.67
C ARG A 65 3.59 10.52 0.22
N ILE A 66 3.16 9.29 -0.06
CA ILE A 66 3.64 8.08 0.64
C ILE A 66 5.13 7.88 0.41
N LEU A 67 5.60 8.02 -0.84
CA LEU A 67 7.02 7.89 -1.18
C LEU A 67 7.87 8.95 -0.47
N ALA A 68 7.44 10.21 -0.48
CA ALA A 68 8.14 11.29 0.23
C ALA A 68 8.22 11.03 1.73
N ALA A 69 7.12 10.59 2.35
CA ALA A 69 7.10 10.20 3.77
C ALA A 69 8.03 9.00 4.05
N GLY A 70 8.06 8.00 3.16
CA GLY A 70 8.93 6.84 3.27
C GLY A 70 10.42 7.19 3.17
N VAL A 71 10.79 8.08 2.24
CA VAL A 71 12.17 8.57 2.12
C VAL A 71 12.57 9.35 3.39
N LEU A 72 11.70 10.21 3.91
CA LEU A 72 11.92 10.91 5.17
C LEU A 72 12.09 9.94 6.36
N ALA A 73 11.28 8.88 6.42
CA ALA A 73 11.42 7.86 7.45
C ALA A 73 12.76 7.12 7.34
N GLY A 74 13.18 6.76 6.11
CA GLY A 74 14.46 6.11 5.86
C GLY A 74 15.65 6.92 6.36
N VAL A 75 15.70 8.22 6.04
CA VAL A 75 16.81 9.09 6.49
C VAL A 75 16.81 9.32 8.00
N LEU A 76 15.64 9.35 8.65
CA LEU A 76 15.55 9.45 10.12
C LEU A 76 16.05 8.20 10.83
N ILE A 77 15.87 7.03 10.22
CA ILE A 77 16.38 5.75 10.73
C ILE A 77 17.90 5.70 10.58
N GLU A 78 18.42 6.02 9.39
CA GLU A 78 19.85 5.94 9.09
C GLU A 78 20.69 6.96 9.86
N SER A 79 20.12 8.14 10.13
CA SER A 79 20.78 9.18 10.95
C SER A 79 20.76 8.90 12.46
N GLY A 80 20.04 7.88 12.92
CA GLY A 80 19.86 7.60 14.35
C GLY A 80 19.01 8.62 15.11
N ALA A 81 18.53 9.68 14.44
CA ALA A 81 17.66 10.69 15.04
C ALA A 81 16.36 10.07 15.58
N ALA A 82 15.81 9.07 14.86
CA ALA A 82 14.64 8.33 15.30
C ALA A 82 14.86 7.60 16.64
N ASN A 83 16.05 7.04 16.88
CA ASN A 83 16.37 6.31 18.11
C ASN A 83 16.40 7.26 19.32
N THR A 84 17.01 8.43 19.18
CA THR A 84 17.05 9.45 20.24
C THR A 84 15.65 9.99 20.55
N ILE A 85 14.81 10.18 19.52
CA ILE A 85 13.41 10.57 19.69
C ILE A 85 12.65 9.48 20.44
N ALA A 86 12.83 8.21 20.06
CA ALA A 86 12.17 7.08 20.70
C ALA A 86 12.56 6.95 22.19
N GLU A 87 13.85 7.02 22.53
CA GLU A 87 14.30 6.98 23.93
C GLU A 87 13.73 8.14 24.75
N THR A 88 13.69 9.35 24.16
CA THR A 88 13.12 10.53 24.83
C THR A 88 11.61 10.37 25.06
N VAL A 89 10.89 9.80 24.11
CA VAL A 89 9.45 9.52 24.22
C VAL A 89 9.18 8.45 25.27
N VAL A 90 9.90 7.32 25.24
CA VAL A 90 9.74 6.22 26.22
C VAL A 90 10.06 6.71 27.63
N ARG A 91 11.12 7.51 27.81
CA ARG A 91 11.43 8.14 29.11
C ARG A 91 10.33 9.08 29.62
N LYS A 92 9.61 9.75 28.72
CA LYS A 92 8.60 10.77 29.08
C LYS A 92 7.20 10.17 29.30
N VAL A 93 6.86 9.10 28.59
CA VAL A 93 5.54 8.43 28.66
C VAL A 93 5.54 7.28 29.67
N GLY A 94 6.71 6.70 29.98
CA GLY A 94 6.89 5.61 30.94
C GLY A 94 6.62 4.23 30.32
N GLU A 95 7.49 3.27 30.62
CA GLU A 95 7.44 1.89 30.06
C GLU A 95 6.09 1.18 30.27
N THR A 96 5.37 1.50 31.34
CA THR A 96 4.10 0.86 31.69
C THR A 96 2.92 1.22 30.77
N ARG A 97 3.05 2.21 29.88
CA ARG A 97 1.98 2.65 28.96
C ARG A 97 2.36 2.57 27.47
N ALA A 98 3.36 1.76 27.12
CA ALA A 98 3.82 1.61 25.73
C ALA A 98 2.69 1.24 24.74
N LEU A 99 1.76 0.37 25.16
CA LEU A 99 0.60 -0.03 24.35
C LEU A 99 -0.33 1.16 24.02
N LEU A 100 -0.55 2.08 24.97
CA LEU A 100 -1.33 3.29 24.72
C LEU A 100 -0.61 4.25 23.76
N ALA A 101 0.73 4.34 23.84
CA ALA A 101 1.52 5.15 22.93
C ALA A 101 1.46 4.63 21.49
N LEU A 102 1.54 3.30 21.30
CA LEU A 102 1.39 2.65 19.99
C LEU A 102 -0.01 2.85 19.39
N ALA A 103 -1.06 2.76 20.21
CA ALA A 103 -2.44 3.02 19.78
C ALA A 103 -2.64 4.48 19.34
N ILE A 104 -2.06 5.45 20.05
CA ILE A 104 -2.14 6.87 19.67
C ILE A 104 -1.31 7.15 18.40
N ALA A 105 -0.13 6.55 18.26
CA ALA A 105 0.71 6.70 17.07
C ALA A 105 -0.02 6.18 15.81
N THR A 106 -0.66 5.01 15.90
CA THR A 106 -1.45 4.45 14.79
C THR A 106 -2.70 5.28 14.48
N LEU A 107 -3.38 5.82 15.51
CA LEU A 107 -4.49 6.76 15.32
C LEU A 107 -4.05 8.03 14.57
N CYS A 108 -2.88 8.59 14.92
CA CYS A 108 -2.32 9.73 14.21
C CYS A 108 -1.96 9.38 12.76
N LEU A 109 -1.32 8.25 12.51
CA LEU A 109 -0.91 7.83 11.15
C LEU A 109 -2.10 7.59 10.21
N THR A 110 -3.18 7.02 10.73
CA THR A 110 -4.44 6.87 9.97
C THR A 110 -5.10 8.22 9.70
N ALA A 111 -5.04 9.17 10.63
CA ALA A 111 -5.58 10.52 10.45
C ALA A 111 -4.85 11.35 9.37
N VAL A 112 -3.55 11.16 9.13
CA VAL A 112 -2.82 11.86 8.05
C VAL A 112 -3.28 11.39 6.64
N GLY A 113 -4.04 10.29 6.56
CA GLY A 113 -4.56 9.77 5.30
C GLY A 113 -3.49 9.24 4.35
N VAL A 114 -2.26 9.04 4.84
CA VAL A 114 -1.13 8.47 4.09
C VAL A 114 -1.15 6.95 4.19
N PHE A 115 -1.71 6.40 5.28
CA PHE A 115 -1.67 4.97 5.59
C PHE A 115 -3.05 4.29 5.63
N ILE A 116 -4.14 5.00 5.27
CA ILE A 116 -5.49 4.42 5.25
C ILE A 116 -5.58 3.21 4.30
N ASP A 117 -4.80 3.18 3.21
CA ASP A 117 -4.74 2.03 2.28
C ASP A 117 -4.05 0.78 2.87
N VAL A 118 -3.25 0.91 3.94
CA VAL A 118 -2.50 -0.20 4.58
C VAL A 118 -3.22 -0.76 5.82
N ALA A 119 -4.23 -0.05 6.34
CA ALA A 119 -4.89 -0.36 7.60
C ALA A 119 -5.67 -1.69 7.64
N GLY A 120 -5.88 -2.35 6.49
CA GLY A 120 -6.61 -3.61 6.41
C GLY A 120 -5.90 -4.82 7.05
N ASP A 121 -4.59 -4.77 7.28
CA ASP A 121 -3.79 -5.97 7.62
C ASP A 121 -3.10 -5.94 9.00
N TYR A 122 -3.45 -5.01 9.91
CA TYR A 122 -2.76 -4.90 11.21
C TYR A 122 -3.34 -5.71 12.36
N ARG A 123 -4.50 -6.38 12.21
CA ARG A 123 -5.04 -7.27 13.26
C ARG A 123 -4.18 -8.51 13.51
N ARG A 124 -3.10 -8.68 12.74
CA ARG A 124 -2.08 -9.74 12.88
C ARG A 124 -0.76 -9.24 13.46
N ALA A 125 -0.49 -7.93 13.45
CA ALA A 125 0.74 -7.36 13.99
C ALA A 125 0.72 -7.30 15.52
N ASP A 126 -0.45 -7.07 16.13
CA ASP A 126 -0.59 -7.09 17.59
C ASP A 126 -0.20 -8.47 18.17
N CYS A 127 -0.50 -9.56 17.47
CA CYS A 127 -0.14 -10.92 17.90
C CYS A 127 1.36 -11.23 17.74
N ALA A 128 2.09 -10.48 16.91
CA ALA A 128 3.53 -10.68 16.68
C ALA A 128 4.42 -9.89 17.67
N VAL A 129 3.90 -8.79 18.22
CA VAL A 129 4.61 -7.98 19.22
C VAL A 129 4.49 -8.60 20.62
N ASP A 130 3.41 -9.32 20.92
CA ASP A 130 3.25 -10.04 22.21
C ASP A 130 4.03 -11.37 22.30
N CYS A 131 4.76 -11.79 21.25
CA CYS A 131 5.60 -13.00 21.25
C CYS A 131 7.12 -12.74 21.16
N ALA A 132 7.56 -11.48 21.25
CA ALA A 132 8.98 -11.10 21.21
C ALA A 132 9.47 -10.55 22.55
#